data_AF-D0LCD4-F1
#
_entry.id   AF-D0LCD4-F1
#
_cell.length_a   1.000
_cell.length_b   1.000
_cell.length_c   1.000
_cell.angle_alpha   90.00
_cell.angle_beta   90.00
_cell.angle_gamma   90.00
#
_symmetry.space_group_name_H-M   'P 1'
#
loop_
_entity.id
_entity.type
_entity.pdbx_description
1 polymer ?
#
loop_
_entity_poly.entity_id
_entity_poly.type
_entity_poly.pdbx_seq_one_letter_code
_entity_poly.pdbx_strand_id
1 'polypeptide(L)'
;MPSWLHVHRDAPRIELFAPLARRNPSLAYTNQIIAEQRGTHPFITLETRGIHVNARLVLESAVFHARNLESALANWRVFLTDEAPGIIALLEGPAEEPTEPREMPDELATIVALDPEADSLSDAEVARICGFDAGKILELHDFCMMQCLSWRRHSATSDGPEDVELSREQLGRWEATSRQIYAALRFLALDEDFDEDDDLDDYDALDEELDEDVEDDPDFGDGGLFGRLARREGPDGISAAS
;
A
#
# COMPACT_ATOMS: atom_id res chain seq x y z
N MET A 1 -1.59 14.16 19.64
CA MET A 1 -1.13 14.01 18.25
C MET A 1 0.31 14.52 18.15
N PRO A 2 1.24 13.80 17.49
CA PRO A 2 2.59 14.32 17.27
C PRO A 2 2.53 15.53 16.33
N SER A 3 3.32 16.55 16.64
CA SER A 3 3.52 17.73 15.79
C SER A 3 4.96 18.16 15.91
N TRP A 4 5.48 18.82 14.89
CA TRP A 4 6.86 19.24 14.82
C TRP A 4 6.98 20.70 14.42
N LEU A 5 8.12 21.28 14.77
CA LEU A 5 8.50 22.64 14.43
C LEU A 5 9.79 22.57 13.62
N HIS A 6 9.78 23.21 12.45
CA HIS A 6 10.94 23.34 11.59
C HIS A 6 11.29 24.81 11.38
N VAL A 7 12.55 25.17 11.64
CA VAL A 7 13.08 26.51 11.35
C VAL A 7 13.86 26.43 10.05
N HIS A 8 13.40 27.14 9.03
CA HIS A 8 14.07 27.16 7.73
C HIS A 8 15.35 27.99 7.82
N ARG A 9 16.47 27.46 7.31
CA ARG A 9 17.76 28.17 7.30
C ARG A 9 17.91 29.10 6.09
N ASP A 10 17.27 28.74 4.99
CA ASP A 10 17.40 29.41 3.69
C ASP A 10 16.28 30.43 3.44
N ALA A 11 15.29 30.48 4.32
CA ALA A 11 14.18 31.44 4.28
C ALA A 11 13.82 31.86 5.71
N PRO A 12 13.45 33.13 5.95
CA PRO A 12 13.14 33.62 7.29
C PRO A 12 11.73 33.19 7.71
N ARG A 13 11.49 31.89 7.89
CA ARG A 13 10.18 31.34 8.26
C ARG A 13 10.29 30.16 9.22
N ILE A 14 9.28 30.01 10.07
CA ILE A 14 9.10 28.88 10.96
C ILE A 14 7.85 28.12 10.52
N GLU A 15 7.95 26.80 10.42
CA GLU A 15 6.85 25.94 10.00
C GLU A 15 6.47 25.01 11.15
N LEU A 16 5.18 24.96 11.47
CA LEU A 16 4.60 23.95 12.34
C LEU A 16 3.87 22.95 11.45
N PHE A 17 4.05 21.65 11.70
CA PHE A 17 3.38 20.62 10.93
C PHE A 17 2.86 19.48 11.80
N ALA A 18 1.73 18.90 11.40
CA ALA A 18 1.21 17.67 11.99
C ALA A 18 0.53 16.80 10.91
N PRO A 19 0.70 15.47 10.97
CA PRO A 19 0.01 14.55 10.08
C PRO A 19 -1.39 14.31 10.64
N LEU A 20 -2.43 14.59 9.87
CA LEU A 20 -3.81 14.38 10.28
C LEU A 20 -4.26 12.96 9.94
N ALA A 21 -3.99 12.48 8.72
CA ALA A 21 -4.36 11.15 8.28
C ALA A 21 -3.18 10.45 7.61
N ARG A 22 -2.95 9.19 7.99
CA ARG A 22 -1.87 8.35 7.43
C ARG A 22 -2.22 7.69 6.09
N ARG A 23 -3.52 7.64 5.76
CA ARG A 23 -4.01 7.05 4.52
C ARG A 23 -5.35 7.66 4.17
N ASN A 24 -5.52 8.02 2.90
CA ASN A 24 -6.80 8.43 2.36
C ASN A 24 -7.26 7.45 1.29
N PRO A 25 -8.47 6.90 1.39
CA PRO A 25 -8.99 5.94 0.41
C PRO A 25 -9.30 6.59 -0.95
N SER A 26 -9.48 7.92 -1.01
CA SER A 26 -9.77 8.63 -2.26
C SER A 26 -9.22 10.05 -2.25
N LEU A 27 -8.28 10.35 -3.15
CA LEU A 27 -7.72 11.69 -3.34
C LEU A 27 -8.82 12.73 -3.63
N ALA A 28 -9.86 12.34 -4.38
CA ALA A 28 -10.98 13.22 -4.70
C ALA A 28 -11.78 13.63 -3.46
N TYR A 29 -12.10 12.65 -2.60
CA TYR A 29 -12.80 12.89 -1.34
C TYR A 29 -11.96 13.74 -0.37
N THR A 30 -10.68 13.43 -0.25
CA THR A 30 -9.74 14.21 0.57
C THR A 30 -9.63 15.65 0.10
N ASN A 31 -9.51 15.88 -1.21
CA ASN A 31 -9.42 17.23 -1.77
C ASN A 31 -10.72 18.00 -1.55
N GLN A 32 -11.87 17.33 -1.58
CA GLN A 32 -13.15 17.93 -1.21
C GLN A 32 -13.15 18.38 0.25
N ILE A 33 -12.79 17.51 1.19
CA ILE A 33 -12.70 17.88 2.62
C ILE A 33 -11.73 19.05 2.80
N ILE A 34 -10.54 18.99 2.21
CA ILE A 34 -9.56 20.09 2.28
C ILE A 34 -10.20 21.39 1.77
N ALA A 35 -10.91 21.34 0.64
CA ALA A 35 -11.57 22.51 0.07
C ALA A 35 -12.68 23.06 0.96
N GLU A 36 -13.46 22.20 1.62
CA GLU A 36 -14.52 22.58 2.56
C GLU A 36 -13.95 23.20 3.86
N GLN A 37 -12.78 22.74 4.30
CA GLN A 37 -12.09 23.30 5.46
C GLN A 37 -11.28 24.57 5.13
N ARG A 38 -11.10 24.91 3.84
CA ARG A 38 -10.42 26.15 3.45
C ARG A 38 -11.23 27.36 3.90
N GLY A 39 -10.59 28.22 4.70
CA GLY A 39 -11.19 29.46 5.20
C GLY A 39 -11.78 29.36 6.60
N THR A 40 -11.98 28.15 7.13
CA THR A 40 -12.38 27.94 8.54
C THR A 40 -11.24 28.27 9.48
N HIS A 41 -10.00 28.04 9.05
CA HIS A 41 -8.79 28.20 9.85
C HIS A 41 -7.82 29.19 9.17
N PRO A 42 -7.83 30.48 9.53
CA PRO A 42 -7.11 31.52 8.78
C PRO A 42 -5.57 31.37 8.81
N PHE A 43 -5.03 30.56 9.72
CA PHE A 43 -3.59 30.35 9.88
C PHE A 43 -3.13 28.92 9.55
N ILE A 44 -4.07 28.04 9.22
CA ILE A 44 -3.79 26.61 8.99
C ILE A 44 -4.04 26.30 7.53
N THR A 45 -3.04 25.74 6.88
CA THR A 45 -3.16 25.16 5.55
C THR A 45 -3.26 23.66 5.69
N LEU A 46 -4.28 23.06 5.08
CA LEU A 46 -4.37 21.62 4.90
C LEU A 46 -3.86 21.27 3.50
N GLU A 47 -2.97 20.29 3.43
CA GLU A 47 -2.38 19.84 2.17
C GLU A 47 -2.19 18.33 2.13
N THR A 48 -2.35 17.77 0.94
CA THR A 48 -2.03 16.38 0.62
C THR A 48 -0.57 16.28 0.20
N ARG A 49 0.20 15.42 0.86
CA ARG A 49 1.56 15.04 0.45
C ARG A 49 1.60 13.51 0.30
N GLY A 50 1.59 13.04 -0.94
CA GLY A 50 1.35 11.63 -1.24
C GLY A 50 -0.02 11.18 -0.72
N ILE A 51 -0.06 10.08 0.03
CA ILE A 51 -1.29 9.54 0.65
C ILE A 51 -1.68 10.21 1.98
N HIS A 52 -0.84 11.13 2.48
CA HIS A 52 -1.00 11.74 3.79
C HIS A 52 -1.67 13.11 3.69
N VAL A 53 -2.56 13.40 4.63
CA VAL A 53 -3.06 14.76 4.84
C VAL A 53 -2.32 15.38 6.00
N ASN A 54 -1.78 16.57 5.77
CA ASN A 54 -1.01 17.31 6.75
C ASN A 54 -1.68 18.65 7.02
N ALA A 55 -1.62 19.07 8.28
CA ALA A 55 -1.86 20.44 8.67
C ALA A 55 -0.52 21.17 8.79
N ARG A 56 -0.53 22.43 8.36
CA ARG A 56 0.66 23.28 8.30
C ARG A 56 0.33 24.70 8.73
N LEU A 57 1.16 25.28 9.58
CA LEU A 57 1.16 26.71 9.88
C LEU A 57 2.53 27.28 9.54
N VAL A 58 2.56 28.33 8.72
CA VAL A 58 3.80 29.04 8.39
C VAL A 58 3.79 30.40 9.06
N LEU A 59 4.81 30.66 9.86
CA LEU A 59 5.10 31.94 10.46
C LEU A 59 6.26 32.60 9.71
N GLU A 60 5.95 33.63 8.94
CA GLU A 60 6.96 34.51 8.36
C GLU A 60 7.70 35.26 9.48
N SER A 61 9.01 35.21 9.45
CA SER A 61 9.93 35.67 10.50
C SER A 61 11.07 36.52 9.93
N ALA A 62 10.80 37.32 8.89
CA ALA A 62 11.75 38.31 8.38
C ALA A 62 12.22 39.29 9.48
N VAL A 63 11.35 39.57 10.46
CA VAL A 63 11.68 40.24 11.73
C VAL A 63 11.10 39.40 12.87
N PHE A 64 11.97 38.81 13.69
CA PHE A 64 11.53 37.92 14.77
C PHE A 64 10.96 38.71 15.95
N HIS A 65 9.73 38.36 16.34
CA HIS A 65 9.11 38.82 17.58
C HIS A 65 8.57 37.63 18.37
N ALA A 66 9.01 37.47 19.62
CA ALA A 66 8.61 36.35 20.48
C ALA A 66 7.09 36.21 20.60
N ARG A 67 6.36 37.33 20.69
CA ARG A 67 4.89 37.33 20.76
C ARG A 67 4.21 36.71 19.53
N ASN A 68 4.81 36.83 18.34
CA ASN A 68 4.25 36.24 17.13
C ASN A 68 4.40 34.72 17.17
N LEU A 69 5.54 34.22 17.66
CA LEU A 69 5.76 32.79 17.87
C LEU A 69 4.82 32.24 18.95
N GLU A 70 4.69 32.94 20.08
CA GLU A 70 3.75 32.55 21.15
C GLU A 70 2.31 32.48 20.64
N SER A 71 1.88 33.47 19.86
CA SER A 71 0.53 33.49 19.27
C SER A 71 0.35 32.37 18.25
N ALA A 72 1.34 32.10 17.40
CA ALA A 72 1.32 31.01 16.43
C ALA A 72 1.23 29.64 17.13
N LEU A 73 2.02 29.42 18.18
CA LEU A 73 1.98 28.19 18.98
C LEU A 73 0.65 28.02 19.72
N ALA A 74 0.08 29.10 20.24
CA ALA A 74 -1.24 29.07 20.88
C ALA A 74 -2.33 28.69 19.87
N ASN A 75 -2.37 29.34 18.71
CA ASN A 75 -3.32 29.03 17.64
C ASN A 75 -3.15 27.59 17.13
N TRP A 76 -1.91 27.14 16.94
CA TRP A 76 -1.59 25.77 16.55
C TRP A 76 -2.11 24.77 17.58
N ARG A 77 -1.91 25.03 18.87
CA ARG A 77 -2.39 24.14 19.94
C ARG A 77 -3.91 24.05 20.00
N VAL A 78 -4.60 25.18 19.82
CA VAL A 78 -6.07 25.24 19.75
C VAL A 78 -6.55 24.39 18.57
N PHE A 79 -6.00 24.61 17.37
CA PHE A 79 -6.31 23.79 16.20
C PHE A 79 -6.12 22.29 16.47
N LEU A 80 -4.96 21.88 16.99
CA LEU A 80 -4.66 20.47 17.24
C LEU A 80 -5.58 19.83 18.29
N THR A 81 -6.09 20.60 19.24
CA THR A 81 -6.91 20.09 20.35
C THR A 81 -8.39 20.07 20.00
N ASP A 82 -8.87 21.15 19.38
CA ASP A 82 -10.30 21.41 19.26
C ASP A 82 -10.84 21.11 17.86
N GLU A 83 -10.01 21.27 16.82
CA GLU A 83 -10.47 21.28 15.42
C GLU A 83 -9.95 20.06 14.65
N ALA A 84 -8.67 19.73 14.80
CA ALA A 84 -8.03 18.60 14.14
C ALA A 84 -8.75 17.26 14.36
N PRO A 85 -9.26 16.92 15.57
CA PRO A 85 -10.00 15.66 15.76
C PRO A 85 -11.24 15.52 14.86
N GLY A 86 -11.97 16.61 14.62
CA GLY A 86 -13.12 16.61 13.73
C GLY A 86 -12.73 16.40 12.27
N ILE A 87 -11.64 17.05 11.83
CA ILE A 87 -11.10 16.86 10.47
C ILE A 87 -10.60 15.43 10.28
N ILE A 88 -9.91 14.86 11.28
CA ILE A 88 -9.45 13.47 11.24
C ILE A 88 -10.64 12.53 11.07
N ALA A 89 -11.70 12.70 11.86
CA ALA A 89 -12.91 11.87 11.73
C ALA A 89 -13.56 11.98 10.35
N LEU A 90 -13.55 13.17 9.72
CA LEU A 90 -14.04 13.35 8.35
C LEU A 90 -13.17 12.63 7.31
N LEU A 91 -11.84 12.74 7.45
CA LEU A 91 -10.85 12.13 6.57
C LEU A 91 -10.83 10.61 6.67
N GLU A 92 -11.06 10.06 7.86
CA GLU A 92 -11.22 8.63 8.09
C GLU A 92 -12.56 8.11 7.55
N GLY A 93 -13.52 9.00 7.25
CA GLY A 93 -14.87 8.67 6.81
C GLY A 93 -15.72 8.00 7.90
N PRO A 94 -17.02 7.74 7.66
CA PRO A 94 -17.65 6.63 8.38
C PRO A 94 -16.78 5.41 8.10
N ALA A 95 -16.41 4.65 9.14
CA ALA A 95 -15.70 3.41 8.97
C ALA A 95 -16.57 2.50 8.08
N GLU A 96 -16.34 2.53 6.76
CA GLU A 96 -16.68 1.42 5.92
C GLU A 96 -15.79 0.30 6.45
N GLU A 97 -16.39 -0.55 7.28
CA GLU A 97 -15.91 -1.90 7.43
C GLU A 97 -15.67 -2.40 5.99
N PRO A 98 -14.46 -2.89 5.67
CA PRO A 98 -14.18 -3.41 4.34
C PRO A 98 -15.28 -4.44 4.06
N THR A 99 -16.15 -4.11 3.11
CA THR A 99 -17.48 -4.74 3.03
C THR A 99 -17.38 -6.19 2.56
N GLU A 100 -16.22 -6.63 2.12
CA GLU A 100 -15.85 -8.04 1.98
C GLU A 100 -14.36 -8.19 2.31
N PRO A 101 -13.90 -9.35 2.80
CA PRO A 101 -12.48 -9.63 2.93
C PRO A 101 -11.84 -9.46 1.55
N ARG A 102 -11.06 -8.40 1.38
CA ARG A 102 -10.31 -8.15 0.14
C ARG A 102 -9.39 -9.35 -0.07
N GLU A 103 -9.60 -10.06 -1.16
CA GLU A 103 -8.75 -11.18 -1.54
C GLU A 103 -7.29 -10.71 -1.62
N MET A 104 -6.38 -11.56 -1.15
CA MET A 104 -4.95 -11.27 -1.17
C MET A 104 -4.48 -11.22 -2.62
N PRO A 105 -3.82 -10.14 -3.08
CA PRO A 105 -3.25 -10.08 -4.42
C PRO A 105 -2.27 -11.23 -4.68
N ASP A 106 -2.25 -11.78 -5.89
CA ASP A 106 -1.45 -12.96 -6.26
C ASP A 106 0.06 -12.73 -6.06
N GLU A 107 0.55 -11.52 -6.35
CA GLU A 107 1.95 -11.16 -6.18
C GLU A 107 2.33 -11.15 -4.70
N LEU A 108 1.44 -10.64 -3.84
CA LEU A 108 1.62 -10.68 -2.39
C LEU A 108 1.52 -12.10 -1.84
N ALA A 109 0.59 -12.90 -2.37
CA ALA A 109 0.49 -14.32 -2.04
C ALA A 109 1.79 -15.06 -2.38
N THR A 110 2.39 -14.73 -3.52
CA THR A 110 3.68 -15.27 -3.96
C THR A 110 4.82 -14.86 -3.04
N ILE A 111 4.92 -13.57 -2.67
CA ILE A 111 5.95 -13.08 -1.74
C ILE A 111 5.83 -13.78 -0.39
N VAL A 112 4.63 -13.84 0.19
CA VAL A 112 4.40 -14.47 1.51
C VAL A 112 4.65 -15.99 1.47
N ALA A 113 4.35 -16.65 0.35
CA ALA A 113 4.61 -18.08 0.19
C ALA A 113 6.11 -18.40 0.04
N LEU A 114 6.87 -17.52 -0.63
CA LEU A 114 8.31 -17.67 -0.83
C LEU A 114 9.12 -17.24 0.40
N ASP A 115 8.64 -16.24 1.14
CA ASP A 115 9.34 -15.65 2.29
C ASP A 115 8.39 -15.39 3.48
N PRO A 116 7.97 -16.46 4.18
CA PRO A 116 6.98 -16.34 5.25
C PRO A 116 7.45 -15.51 6.46
N GLU A 117 8.76 -15.38 6.65
CA GLU A 117 9.38 -14.60 7.74
C GLU A 117 9.90 -13.23 7.27
N ALA A 118 9.79 -12.92 5.97
CA ALA A 118 10.22 -11.67 5.34
C ALA A 118 11.69 -11.30 5.61
N ASP A 119 12.59 -12.28 5.47
CA ASP A 119 14.03 -12.13 5.71
C ASP A 119 14.95 -12.70 4.61
N SER A 120 14.37 -13.33 3.58
CA SER A 120 15.13 -14.13 2.62
C SER A 120 15.11 -13.59 1.18
N LEU A 121 14.00 -12.98 0.74
CA LEU A 121 13.95 -12.36 -0.60
C LEU A 121 14.67 -11.01 -0.59
N SER A 122 15.54 -10.83 -1.58
CA SER A 122 16.18 -9.54 -1.86
C SER A 122 15.20 -8.52 -2.45
N ASP A 123 15.53 -7.23 -2.29
CA ASP A 123 14.74 -6.12 -2.82
C ASP A 123 14.46 -6.26 -4.33
N ALA A 124 15.44 -6.73 -5.10
CA ALA A 124 15.32 -6.96 -6.54
C ALA A 124 14.41 -8.16 -6.90
N GLU A 125 14.39 -9.21 -6.07
CA GLU A 125 13.49 -10.35 -6.29
C GLU A 125 12.03 -9.96 -6.02
N VAL A 126 11.79 -9.17 -4.98
CA VAL A 126 10.46 -8.63 -4.67
C VAL A 126 10.00 -7.67 -5.76
N ALA A 127 10.89 -6.80 -6.25
CA ALA A 127 10.60 -5.93 -7.40
C ALA A 127 10.24 -6.75 -8.64
N ARG A 128 10.99 -7.83 -8.93
CA ARG A 128 10.72 -8.73 -10.05
C ARG A 128 9.35 -9.42 -9.94
N ILE A 129 8.97 -9.88 -8.75
CA ILE A 129 7.63 -10.47 -8.51
C ILE A 129 6.53 -9.43 -8.81
N CYS A 130 6.80 -8.15 -8.52
CA CYS A 130 5.89 -7.04 -8.82
C CYS A 130 6.02 -6.53 -10.27
N GLY A 131 6.80 -7.19 -11.13
CA GLY A 131 7.04 -6.75 -12.51
C GLY A 131 7.76 -5.41 -12.63
N PHE A 132 8.55 -5.02 -11.63
CA PHE A 132 9.20 -3.71 -11.52
C PHE A 132 8.21 -2.52 -11.53
N ASP A 133 6.93 -2.77 -11.29
CA ASP A 133 5.90 -1.73 -11.27
C ASP A 133 5.82 -1.08 -9.87
N ALA A 134 6.29 0.17 -9.77
CA ALA A 134 6.23 0.95 -8.54
C ALA A 134 4.79 1.19 -8.03
N GLY A 135 3.82 1.32 -8.95
CA GLY A 135 2.40 1.42 -8.61
C GLY A 135 1.90 0.14 -7.95
N LYS A 136 2.24 -1.02 -8.52
CA LYS A 136 1.95 -2.34 -7.95
C LYS A 136 2.56 -2.50 -6.56
N ILE A 137 3.85 -2.17 -6.40
CA ILE A 137 4.54 -2.27 -5.10
C ILE A 137 3.83 -1.40 -4.04
N LEU A 138 3.42 -0.19 -4.41
CA LEU A 138 2.66 0.69 -3.52
C LEU A 138 1.30 0.08 -3.16
N GLU A 139 0.57 -0.52 -4.10
CA GLU A 139 -0.69 -1.22 -3.83
C GLU A 139 -0.53 -2.39 -2.84
N LEU A 140 0.52 -3.20 -3.01
CA LEU A 140 0.80 -4.31 -2.10
C LEU A 140 1.18 -3.82 -0.70
N HIS A 141 2.03 -2.79 -0.60
CA HIS A 141 2.36 -2.14 0.66
C HIS A 141 1.11 -1.64 1.38
N ASP A 142 0.22 -1.01 0.61
CA ASP A 142 -1.07 -0.54 1.09
C ASP A 142 -1.94 -1.68 1.61
N PHE A 143 -1.95 -2.84 0.95
CA PHE A 143 -2.63 -4.04 1.45
C PHE A 143 -2.05 -4.50 2.79
N CYS A 144 -0.72 -4.63 2.92
CA CYS A 144 -0.07 -5.02 4.17
C CYS A 144 -0.41 -4.05 5.32
N MET A 145 -0.44 -2.74 5.06
CA MET A 145 -0.85 -1.78 6.09
C MET A 145 -2.31 -1.97 6.54
N MET A 146 -3.24 -2.38 5.65
CA MET A 146 -4.61 -2.71 6.06
C MET A 146 -4.63 -3.90 7.00
N GLN A 147 -3.85 -4.94 6.69
CA GLN A 147 -3.74 -6.13 7.53
C GLN A 147 -3.18 -5.77 8.92
N CYS A 148 -2.12 -4.95 8.99
CA CYS A 148 -1.59 -4.46 10.27
C CYS A 148 -2.65 -3.74 11.11
N LEU A 149 -3.48 -2.89 10.50
CA LEU A 149 -4.56 -2.19 11.20
C LEU A 149 -5.66 -3.15 11.66
N SER A 150 -6.01 -4.13 10.81
CA SER A 150 -6.99 -5.16 11.14
C SER A 150 -6.55 -5.96 12.38
N TRP A 151 -5.31 -6.44 12.41
CA TRP A 151 -4.77 -7.19 13.55
C TRP A 151 -4.60 -6.36 14.81
N ARG A 152 -4.27 -5.07 14.69
CA ARG A 152 -4.27 -4.15 15.85
C ARG A 152 -5.66 -3.96 16.44
N ARG A 153 -6.69 -3.84 15.60
CA ARG A 153 -8.09 -3.76 16.04
C ARG A 153 -8.52 -5.07 16.69
N HIS A 154 -8.22 -6.20 16.07
CA HIS A 154 -8.50 -7.52 16.62
C HIS A 154 -7.93 -7.65 18.03
N SER A 155 -6.62 -7.37 18.20
CA SER A 155 -5.97 -7.38 19.53
C SER A 155 -6.62 -6.48 20.57
N ALA A 156 -7.22 -5.35 20.17
CA ALA A 156 -7.87 -4.42 21.08
C ALA A 156 -9.27 -4.89 21.53
N THR A 157 -9.88 -5.77 20.76
CA THR A 157 -11.23 -6.32 21.00
C THR A 157 -11.21 -7.76 21.50
N SER A 158 -10.06 -8.43 21.49
CA SER A 158 -9.91 -9.81 21.96
C SER A 158 -9.91 -9.90 23.48
N ASP A 159 -10.65 -10.86 24.02
CA ASP A 159 -10.76 -11.11 25.46
C ASP A 159 -9.79 -12.19 25.97
N GLY A 160 -9.17 -12.96 25.06
CA GLY A 160 -8.29 -14.09 25.37
C GLY A 160 -6.80 -13.79 25.20
N PRO A 161 -5.92 -14.30 26.10
CA PRO A 161 -4.48 -14.13 25.95
C PRO A 161 -3.92 -14.82 24.69
N GLU A 162 -4.54 -15.91 24.23
CA GLU A 162 -4.17 -16.62 23.01
C GLU A 162 -4.46 -15.79 21.75
N ASP A 163 -5.61 -15.13 21.68
CA ASP A 163 -5.98 -14.25 20.57
C ASP A 163 -5.10 -13.00 20.50
N VAL A 164 -4.69 -12.47 21.66
CA VAL A 164 -3.74 -11.35 21.75
C VAL A 164 -2.35 -11.76 21.26
N GLU A 165 -1.90 -12.98 21.59
CA GLU A 165 -0.62 -13.50 21.10
C GLU A 165 -0.66 -13.71 19.58
N LEU A 166 -1.69 -14.37 19.08
CA LEU A 166 -1.90 -14.56 17.65
C LEU A 166 -1.91 -13.22 16.91
N SER A 167 -2.62 -12.22 17.45
CA SER A 167 -2.64 -10.87 16.86
C SER A 167 -1.26 -10.22 16.80
N ARG A 168 -0.43 -10.44 17.83
CA ARG A 168 0.93 -9.92 17.87
C ARG A 168 1.82 -10.59 16.84
N GLU A 169 1.74 -11.91 16.72
CA GLU A 169 2.49 -12.68 15.71
C GLU A 169 2.09 -12.24 14.29
N GLN A 170 0.79 -12.16 14.02
CA GLN A 170 0.29 -11.75 12.71
C GLN A 170 0.66 -10.30 12.39
N LEU A 171 0.55 -9.39 13.36
CA LEU A 171 1.01 -8.00 13.19
C LEU A 171 2.51 -7.94 12.85
N GLY A 172 3.34 -8.70 13.58
CA GLY A 172 4.78 -8.76 13.33
C GLY A 172 5.12 -9.23 11.92
N ARG A 173 4.43 -10.27 11.43
CA ARG A 173 4.58 -10.75 10.06
C ARG A 173 4.22 -9.69 9.02
N TRP A 174 3.03 -9.09 9.13
CA TRP A 174 2.59 -8.06 8.19
C TRP A 174 3.49 -6.81 8.21
N GLU A 175 4.02 -6.42 9.37
CA GLU A 175 5.00 -5.32 9.49
C GLU A 175 6.36 -5.68 8.87
N ALA A 176 6.78 -6.95 8.92
CA ALA A 176 7.99 -7.41 8.25
C ALA A 176 7.83 -7.43 6.72
N THR A 177 6.76 -8.04 6.21
CA THR A 177 6.43 -8.06 4.78
C THR A 177 6.27 -6.64 4.22
N SER A 178 5.60 -5.75 4.96
CA SER A 178 5.45 -4.34 4.56
C SER A 178 6.80 -3.64 4.40
N ARG A 179 7.77 -3.91 5.28
CA ARG A 179 9.13 -3.32 5.20
C ARG A 179 9.89 -3.84 3.98
N GLN A 180 9.78 -5.14 3.71
CA GLN A 180 10.42 -5.77 2.55
C GLN A 180 9.86 -5.24 1.22
N ILE A 181 8.54 -5.11 1.10
CA ILE A 181 7.89 -4.48 -0.07
C ILE A 181 8.35 -3.03 -0.25
N TYR A 182 8.44 -2.27 0.85
CA TYR A 182 8.92 -0.89 0.77
C TYR A 182 10.43 -0.80 0.40
N ALA A 183 11.23 -1.79 0.77
CA ALA A 183 12.63 -1.87 0.36
C ALA A 183 12.76 -2.09 -1.15
N ALA A 184 11.90 -2.91 -1.75
CA ALA A 184 11.81 -3.06 -3.21
C ALA A 184 11.45 -1.75 -3.93
N LEU A 185 10.55 -0.93 -3.36
CA LEU A 185 10.26 0.41 -3.90
C LEU A 185 11.50 1.31 -3.86
N ARG A 186 12.27 1.23 -2.78
CA ARG A 186 13.51 1.98 -2.64
C ARG A 186 14.56 1.51 -3.64
N PHE A 187 14.63 0.21 -3.92
CA PHE A 187 15.48 -0.34 -4.96
C PHE A 187 15.13 0.28 -6.32
N LEU A 188 13.86 0.28 -6.73
CA LEU A 188 13.41 0.93 -7.98
C LEU A 188 13.72 2.44 -8.03
N ALA A 189 13.56 3.15 -6.91
CA ALA A 189 13.74 4.59 -6.87
C ALA A 189 15.21 5.04 -6.83
N LEU A 190 16.14 4.13 -6.53
CA LEU A 190 17.58 4.41 -6.43
C LEU A 190 18.38 3.81 -7.59
N ASP A 191 17.79 2.90 -8.37
CA ASP A 191 18.37 2.39 -9.60
C ASP A 191 18.10 3.41 -10.73
N GLU A 192 18.91 4.48 -10.77
CA GLU A 192 18.91 5.48 -11.86
C GLU A 192 19.45 4.89 -13.19
N ASP A 193 19.80 3.59 -13.23
CA ASP A 193 20.31 2.86 -14.39
C ASP A 193 19.30 1.87 -15.01
N PHE A 194 18.05 1.80 -14.54
CA PHE A 194 16.96 1.11 -15.25
C PHE A 194 16.43 2.01 -16.37
N ASP A 195 17.25 2.23 -17.40
CA ASP A 195 16.78 2.71 -18.69
C ASP A 195 15.81 1.66 -19.25
N GLU A 196 14.51 1.96 -19.22
CA GLU A 196 13.45 1.16 -19.90
C GLU A 196 13.63 1.06 -21.43
N ASP A 197 14.74 1.57 -21.98
CA ASP A 197 15.01 1.69 -23.41
C ASP A 197 16.05 0.68 -23.95
N ASP A 198 16.69 -0.19 -23.15
CA ASP A 198 17.87 -0.95 -23.63
C ASP A 198 17.71 -2.48 -23.86
N ASP A 199 16.52 -3.09 -23.72
CA ASP A 199 16.36 -4.56 -23.89
C ASP A 199 15.20 -5.01 -24.81
N LEU A 200 14.77 -4.19 -25.77
CA LEU A 200 13.76 -4.60 -26.78
C LEU A 200 14.29 -4.75 -28.21
N ASP A 201 15.59 -4.54 -28.47
CA ASP A 201 16.17 -4.62 -29.82
C ASP A 201 16.97 -5.91 -30.12
N ASP A 202 17.13 -6.86 -29.17
CA ASP A 202 17.95 -8.07 -29.39
C ASP A 202 17.17 -9.37 -29.66
N TYR A 203 15.88 -9.29 -30.01
CA TYR A 203 15.07 -10.46 -30.39
C TYR A 203 14.82 -10.63 -31.90
N ASP A 204 15.32 -9.74 -32.75
CA ASP A 204 15.21 -9.85 -34.22
C ASP A 204 16.36 -10.65 -34.88
N ALA A 205 17.30 -11.20 -34.10
CA ALA A 205 18.47 -11.92 -34.62
C ALA A 205 18.36 -13.46 -34.60
N LEU A 206 17.21 -14.05 -34.26
CA LEU A 206 17.03 -15.50 -34.18
C LEU A 206 16.04 -16.10 -35.21
N ASP A 207 15.68 -15.39 -36.27
CA ASP A 207 14.72 -15.89 -37.29
C ASP A 207 15.27 -15.98 -38.74
N GLU A 208 16.60 -15.98 -38.92
CA GLU A 208 17.24 -16.28 -40.22
C GLU A 208 18.37 -17.32 -40.06
N GLU A 209 18.03 -18.61 -39.87
CA GLU A 209 18.81 -19.76 -40.38
C GLU A 209 18.17 -21.13 -40.00
N LEU A 210 16.89 -21.33 -40.32
CA LEU A 210 16.30 -22.68 -40.35
C LEU A 210 15.56 -22.90 -41.67
N ASP A 211 16.32 -22.82 -42.77
CA ASP A 211 15.91 -23.40 -44.04
C ASP A 211 16.60 -24.75 -44.26
N GLU A 212 15.73 -25.73 -44.51
CA GLU A 212 15.90 -26.89 -45.38
C GLU A 212 16.88 -27.98 -44.92
N ASP A 213 16.33 -28.99 -44.24
CA ASP A 213 16.35 -30.39 -44.72
C ASP A 213 15.42 -31.26 -43.84
N VAL A 214 14.11 -31.17 -44.09
CA VAL A 214 13.15 -32.18 -43.60
C VAL A 214 12.98 -33.19 -44.72
N GLU A 215 13.81 -34.23 -44.71
CA GLU A 215 13.54 -35.44 -45.48
C GLU A 215 12.28 -36.12 -44.94
N ASP A 216 11.38 -36.41 -45.88
CA ASP A 216 10.12 -37.12 -45.75
C ASP A 216 10.25 -38.51 -45.07
N ASP A 217 9.09 -38.92 -44.52
CA ASP A 217 8.66 -40.25 -44.09
C ASP A 217 9.06 -40.73 -42.68
N PRO A 218 8.06 -41.16 -41.87
CA PRO A 218 7.45 -42.46 -42.15
C PRO A 218 5.92 -42.55 -42.02
N ASP A 219 5.33 -43.13 -43.07
CA ASP A 219 4.23 -44.09 -43.05
C ASP A 219 4.26 -45.02 -41.83
N PHE A 220 3.22 -44.99 -40.98
CA PHE A 220 2.65 -46.19 -40.34
C PHE A 220 1.23 -45.91 -39.81
N GLY A 221 0.23 -46.43 -40.54
CA GLY A 221 -0.64 -47.46 -39.99
C GLY A 221 -1.81 -47.08 -39.06
N ASP A 222 -2.97 -46.97 -39.70
CA ASP A 222 -4.30 -47.48 -39.32
C ASP A 222 -4.40 -48.39 -38.07
N GLY A 223 -5.38 -48.13 -37.20
CA GLY A 223 -5.64 -48.97 -36.02
C GLY A 223 -6.75 -48.46 -35.11
N GLY A 224 -8.00 -48.76 -35.45
CA GLY A 224 -9.21 -48.28 -34.76
C GLY A 224 -9.58 -48.91 -33.41
N LEU A 225 -10.80 -48.52 -33.01
CA LEU A 225 -11.75 -49.21 -32.11
C LEU A 225 -11.38 -49.37 -30.62
N PHE A 226 -12.18 -48.73 -29.75
CA PHE A 226 -12.86 -49.22 -28.54
C PHE A 226 -13.29 -47.95 -27.76
N GLY A 227 -14.51 -47.73 -27.27
CA GLY A 227 -15.61 -48.61 -26.97
C GLY A 227 -16.04 -48.42 -25.51
N ARG A 228 -17.12 -47.65 -25.31
CA ARG A 228 -18.21 -47.86 -24.34
C ARG A 228 -18.04 -47.62 -22.80
N LEU A 229 -19.15 -47.09 -22.26
CA LEU A 229 -19.78 -47.31 -20.92
C LEU A 229 -19.13 -46.57 -19.72
N ALA A 230 -19.82 -46.08 -18.68
CA ALA A 230 -21.23 -46.01 -18.23
C ALA A 230 -21.28 -44.94 -17.09
N ARG A 231 -22.30 -44.07 -16.97
CA ARG A 231 -23.52 -44.19 -16.15
C ARG A 231 -23.34 -44.58 -14.65
N ARG A 232 -23.61 -43.63 -13.74
CA ARG A 232 -24.22 -43.78 -12.37
C ARG A 232 -24.49 -42.37 -11.82
N GLU A 233 -25.73 -41.84 -11.72
CA GLU A 233 -26.71 -41.98 -10.61
C GLU A 233 -26.00 -42.00 -9.23
N GLY A 234 -25.90 -40.91 -8.45
CA GLY A 234 -26.93 -40.28 -7.58
C GLY A 234 -26.99 -40.99 -6.20
N PRO A 235 -27.57 -40.45 -5.09
CA PRO A 235 -27.93 -39.07 -4.70
C PRO A 235 -27.59 -38.78 -3.19
N ASP A 236 -28.28 -37.81 -2.58
CA ASP A 236 -28.41 -37.46 -1.14
C ASP A 236 -27.25 -36.63 -0.55
N GLY A 237 -27.45 -35.42 -0.03
CA GLY A 237 -28.56 -34.92 0.77
C GLY A 237 -28.03 -34.68 2.19
N ILE A 238 -28.13 -33.46 2.71
CA ILE A 238 -28.47 -33.11 4.10
C ILE A 238 -28.67 -31.60 4.20
N SER A 239 -29.79 -31.30 4.83
CA SER A 239 -30.39 -30.01 5.11
C SER A 239 -29.84 -29.38 6.39
N ALA A 240 -30.08 -28.08 6.45
CA ALA A 240 -29.94 -27.09 7.51
C ALA A 240 -30.27 -27.48 8.97
N ALA A 241 -29.81 -26.56 9.83
CA ALA A 241 -30.39 -26.06 11.08
C ALA A 241 -30.01 -26.75 12.39
N SER A 242 -29.22 -26.04 13.21
CA SER A 242 -29.66 -25.43 14.47
C SER A 242 -28.64 -24.38 14.93
#